data_AF-A0A1Y6KA77-F1
#
_entry.id   AF-A0A1Y6KA77-F1
#
_cell.length_a   1.000
_cell.length_b   1.000
_cell.length_c   1.000
_cell.angle_alpha   90.00
_cell.angle_beta   90.00
_cell.angle_gamma   90.00
#
_symmetry.space_group_name_H-M   'P 1'
#
loop_
_entity.id
_entity.type
_entity.pdbx_description
1 polymer ?
#
loop_
_entity_poly.entity_id
_entity_poly.type
_entity_poly.pdbx_seq_one_letter_code
_entity_poly.pdbx_strand_id
1 'polypeptide(L)'
;MSEQVSRAGMLAIYICSFLVGCVLMGFEMLGSRYLNPYFGSGIGAWASLISTVLCALAIGYFAGSAIVDRQPTTRTIGTMILVAAAYMALVPATADTVMADILDSLGDGPMATLMAATALLLVPLTLLGTFSPIAVSLLTRSAGEAGRVAGLVYGVSTIGNVVGTLVTTFTLIPTIGSRAITYYFAVALAACAGILFIPFGKKTS
;
A
#
# COMPACT_ATOMS: atom_id res chain seq x y z
N MET A 1 13.63 16.63 18.07
CA MET A 1 13.11 17.92 17.55
C MET A 1 12.67 17.62 16.13
N SER A 2 11.40 17.31 15.92
CA SER A 2 10.90 16.77 14.65
C SER A 2 11.07 17.79 13.51
N GLU A 3 11.50 17.28 12.37
CA GLU A 3 11.67 18.02 11.12
C GLU A 3 10.36 18.76 10.79
N GLN A 4 10.35 20.09 10.89
CA GLN A 4 9.14 20.87 10.60
C GLN A 4 8.85 20.84 9.10
N VAL A 5 7.93 19.97 8.69
CA VAL A 5 7.50 19.84 7.31
C VAL A 5 6.83 21.14 6.83
N SER A 6 7.30 21.66 5.70
CA SER A 6 6.73 22.87 5.07
C SER A 6 5.28 22.63 4.64
N ARG A 7 4.51 23.70 4.33
CA ARG A 7 3.14 23.56 3.81
C ARG A 7 3.07 22.67 2.57
N ALA A 8 4.06 22.78 1.68
CA ALA A 8 4.17 21.95 0.49
C ALA A 8 4.41 20.47 0.84
N GLY A 9 5.27 20.20 1.83
CA GLY A 9 5.51 18.82 2.28
C GLY A 9 4.29 18.21 2.98
N MET A 10 3.53 18.99 3.75
CA MET A 10 2.28 18.50 4.35
C MET A 10 1.26 18.13 3.27
N LEU A 11 1.09 18.99 2.26
CA LEU A 11 0.20 18.70 1.13
C LEU A 11 0.66 17.44 0.36
N ALA A 12 1.97 17.30 0.13
CA ALA A 12 2.53 16.12 -0.50
C ALA A 12 2.23 14.84 0.28
N ILE A 13 2.36 14.86 1.62
CA ILE A 13 2.02 13.72 2.47
C ILE A 13 0.53 13.38 2.36
N TYR A 14 -0.38 14.36 2.38
CA TYR A 14 -1.82 14.08 2.22
C TYR A 14 -2.17 13.52 0.84
N ILE A 15 -1.58 14.06 -0.24
CA ILE A 15 -1.78 13.52 -1.60
C ILE A 15 -1.25 12.08 -1.68
N CYS A 16 -0.07 11.83 -1.12
CA CYS A 16 0.48 10.47 -1.05
C CYS A 16 -0.41 9.56 -0.21
N SER A 17 -0.99 10.03 0.90
CA SER A 17 -1.92 9.27 1.73
C SER A 17 -3.14 8.80 0.93
N PHE A 18 -3.70 9.68 0.11
CA PHE A 18 -4.81 9.36 -0.76
C PHE A 18 -4.41 8.32 -1.82
N LEU A 19 -3.29 8.55 -2.53
CA LEU A 19 -2.83 7.67 -3.60
C LEU A 19 -2.37 6.29 -3.09
N VAL A 20 -1.69 6.24 -1.94
CA VAL A 20 -1.32 4.99 -1.29
C VAL A 20 -2.57 4.20 -0.92
N GLY A 21 -3.60 4.86 -0.35
CA GLY A 21 -4.88 4.20 -0.08
C GLY A 21 -5.55 3.65 -1.35
N CYS A 22 -5.60 4.46 -2.41
CA CYS A 22 -6.12 4.02 -3.71
C CYS A 22 -5.43 2.75 -4.22
N VAL A 23 -4.10 2.74 -4.19
CA VAL A 23 -3.29 1.61 -4.68
C VAL A 23 -3.42 0.40 -3.76
N LEU A 24 -3.44 0.60 -2.45
CA LEU A 24 -3.49 -0.48 -1.45
C LEU A 24 -4.75 -1.34 -1.63
N MET A 25 -5.92 -0.70 -1.65
CA MET A 25 -7.19 -1.41 -1.84
C MET A 25 -7.44 -1.78 -3.31
N GLY A 26 -6.99 -0.94 -4.26
CA GLY A 26 -7.03 -1.30 -5.67
C GLY A 26 -6.28 -2.61 -5.95
N PHE A 27 -5.10 -2.78 -5.36
CA PHE A 27 -4.29 -3.99 -5.55
C PHE A 27 -4.87 -5.21 -4.86
N GLU A 28 -5.53 -5.05 -3.70
CA GLU A 28 -6.32 -6.13 -3.10
C GLU A 28 -7.38 -6.66 -4.09
N MET A 29 -8.11 -5.76 -4.76
CA MET A 29 -9.10 -6.17 -5.78
C MET A 29 -8.43 -6.89 -6.95
N LEU A 30 -7.24 -6.47 -7.37
CA LEU A 30 -6.47 -7.17 -8.40
C LEU A 30 -5.97 -8.55 -7.93
N GLY A 31 -5.71 -8.73 -6.64
CA GLY A 31 -5.32 -10.02 -6.06
C GLY A 31 -6.30 -11.13 -6.44
N SER A 32 -7.61 -10.87 -6.36
CA SER A 32 -8.64 -11.82 -6.80
C SER A 32 -8.48 -12.23 -8.27
N ARG A 33 -8.03 -11.32 -9.14
CA ARG A 33 -7.85 -11.58 -10.57
C ARG A 33 -6.60 -12.39 -10.87
N TYR A 34 -5.54 -12.25 -10.06
CA TYR A 34 -4.35 -13.08 -10.16
C TYR A 34 -4.59 -14.50 -9.63
N LEU A 35 -5.38 -14.64 -8.56
CA LEU A 35 -5.68 -15.95 -7.97
C LEU A 35 -6.71 -16.75 -8.77
N ASN A 36 -7.69 -16.08 -9.40
CA ASN A 36 -8.85 -16.75 -9.99
C ASN A 36 -8.52 -17.86 -11.03
N PRO A 37 -7.55 -17.71 -11.94
CA PRO A 37 -7.23 -18.76 -12.90
C PRO A 37 -6.73 -20.07 -12.26
N TYR A 38 -6.22 -20.02 -11.03
CA TYR A 38 -5.55 -21.13 -10.34
C TYR A 38 -6.39 -21.70 -9.19
N PHE A 39 -6.99 -20.82 -8.39
CA PHE A 39 -7.69 -21.18 -7.14
C PHE A 39 -9.18 -20.78 -7.13
N GLY A 40 -9.66 -20.18 -8.22
CA GLY A 40 -11.03 -19.68 -8.35
C GLY A 40 -11.33 -18.40 -7.55
N SER A 41 -12.58 -17.95 -7.60
CA SER A 41 -13.06 -16.71 -6.98
C SER A 41 -14.07 -16.93 -5.85
N GLY A 42 -14.01 -18.08 -5.18
CA GLY A 42 -14.94 -18.47 -4.12
C GLY A 42 -14.75 -17.68 -2.81
N ILE A 43 -15.63 -17.94 -1.83
CA ILE A 43 -15.59 -17.29 -0.51
C ILE A 43 -14.24 -17.52 0.19
N GLY A 44 -13.63 -18.70 0.00
CA GLY A 44 -12.30 -19.02 0.54
C GLY A 44 -11.21 -18.11 -0.01
N ALA A 45 -11.22 -17.78 -1.31
CA ALA A 45 -10.25 -16.88 -1.92
C ALA A 45 -10.37 -15.46 -1.36
N TRP A 46 -11.60 -14.95 -1.21
CA TRP A 46 -11.85 -13.65 -0.59
C TRP A 46 -11.44 -13.61 0.87
N ALA A 47 -11.74 -14.66 1.64
CA ALA A 47 -11.31 -14.78 3.03
C ALA A 47 -9.78 -14.73 3.15
N SER A 48 -9.05 -15.42 2.26
CA SER A 48 -7.59 -15.37 2.20
C SER A 48 -7.07 -13.97 1.85
N LEU A 49 -7.62 -13.33 0.82
CA LEU A 49 -7.21 -11.99 0.39
C LEU A 49 -7.36 -10.95 1.52
N ILE A 50 -8.56 -10.87 2.11
CA ILE A 50 -8.84 -9.91 3.20
C ILE A 50 -7.96 -10.20 4.41
N SER A 51 -7.82 -11.48 4.80
CA SER A 51 -6.98 -11.87 5.94
C SER A 51 -5.52 -11.47 5.71
N THR A 52 -4.97 -11.73 4.52
CA THR A 52 -3.61 -11.32 4.17
C THR A 52 -3.45 -9.80 4.20
N VAL A 53 -4.40 -9.04 3.65
CA VAL A 53 -4.34 -7.57 3.63
C VAL A 53 -4.37 -7.01 5.05
N LEU A 54 -5.26 -7.50 5.91
CA LEU A 54 -5.33 -7.08 7.30
C LEU A 54 -4.06 -7.45 8.08
N CYS A 55 -3.50 -8.65 7.87
CA CYS A 55 -2.23 -9.05 8.45
C CYS A 55 -1.08 -8.15 7.97
N ALA A 56 -0.99 -7.87 6.67
CA ALA A 56 0.02 -7.01 6.08
C ALA A 56 -0.05 -5.59 6.67
N LEU A 57 -1.26 -5.03 6.75
CA LEU A 57 -1.51 -3.73 7.37
C LEU A 57 -1.12 -3.72 8.84
N ALA A 58 -1.49 -4.74 9.62
CA ALA A 58 -1.13 -4.84 11.02
C ALA A 58 0.40 -4.87 11.21
N ILE A 59 1.10 -5.70 10.44
CA ILE A 59 2.57 -5.76 10.45
C ILE A 59 3.15 -4.40 10.05
N GLY A 60 2.61 -3.77 9.00
CA GLY A 60 3.02 -2.46 8.53
C GLY A 60 2.81 -1.35 9.57
N TYR A 61 1.70 -1.39 10.32
CA TYR A 61 1.42 -0.43 11.39
C TYR A 61 2.39 -0.58 12.55
N PHE A 62 2.66 -1.82 13.00
CA PHE A 62 3.64 -2.06 14.07
C PHE A 62 5.07 -1.74 13.65
N ALA A 63 5.46 -2.12 12.43
CA ALA A 63 6.77 -1.80 11.88
C ALA A 63 6.92 -0.28 11.70
N GLY A 64 5.90 0.38 11.16
CA GLY A 64 5.85 1.82 10.98
C GLY A 64 5.93 2.58 12.31
N SER A 65 5.24 2.12 13.36
CA SER A 65 5.38 2.71 14.69
C SER A 65 6.78 2.53 15.27
N ALA A 66 7.42 1.37 15.09
CA ALA A 66 8.79 1.16 15.54
C ALA A 66 9.80 2.05 14.77
N ILE A 67 9.52 2.38 13.51
CA ILE A 67 10.31 3.31 12.71
C ILE A 67 10.15 4.74 13.23
N VAL A 68 8.98 5.12 13.75
CA VAL A 68 8.75 6.44 14.35
C VAL A 68 9.72 6.74 15.49
N ASP A 69 10.06 5.75 16.31
CA ASP A 69 11.02 5.89 17.41
C ASP A 69 12.43 6.28 16.92
N ARG A 70 12.75 6.00 15.65
CA ARG A 70 14.04 6.32 15.02
C ARG A 70 14.07 7.71 14.36
N GLN A 71 13.07 8.56 14.61
CA GLN A 71 12.94 9.92 14.03
C GLN A 71 12.98 9.88 12.49
N PRO A 72 11.95 9.30 11.86
CA PRO A 72 11.91 9.14 10.41
C PRO A 72 11.83 10.49 9.70
N THR A 73 12.21 10.48 8.42
CA THR A 73 12.12 11.64 7.52
C THR A 73 11.12 11.34 6.40
N THR A 74 10.78 12.33 5.58
CA THR A 74 9.97 12.11 4.37
C THR A 74 10.64 11.11 3.41
N ARG A 75 11.98 11.01 3.43
CA ARG A 75 12.72 10.03 2.64
C ARG A 75 12.46 8.60 3.11
N THR A 76 12.28 8.38 4.42
CA THR A 76 12.01 7.05 4.97
C THR A 76 10.71 6.48 4.39
N ILE A 77 9.62 7.24 4.39
CA ILE A 77 8.36 6.80 3.76
C ILE A 77 8.50 6.68 2.24
N GLY A 78 9.24 7.59 1.60
CA GLY A 78 9.52 7.52 0.16
C GLY A 78 10.24 6.23 -0.23
N THR A 79 11.21 5.78 0.57
CA THR A 79 11.89 4.50 0.33
C THR A 79 10.98 3.29 0.48
N MET A 80 10.11 3.25 1.49
CA MET A 80 9.15 2.15 1.67
C MET A 80 8.16 2.07 0.50
N ILE A 81 7.63 3.22 0.06
CA ILE A 81 6.76 3.31 -1.11
C ILE A 81 7.50 2.87 -2.38
N LEU A 82 8.77 3.27 -2.57
CA LEU A 82 9.54 2.90 -3.75
C LEU A 82 9.82 1.40 -3.81
N VAL A 83 10.14 0.77 -2.67
CA VAL A 83 10.34 -0.69 -2.60
C VAL A 83 9.03 -1.41 -2.89
N ALA A 84 7.90 -0.93 -2.36
CA ALA A 84 6.58 -1.47 -2.70
C ALA A 84 6.27 -1.31 -4.19
N ALA A 85 6.58 -0.16 -4.78
CA ALA A 85 6.40 0.10 -6.21
C ALA A 85 7.24 -0.86 -7.07
N ALA A 86 8.51 -1.06 -6.73
CA ALA A 86 9.39 -2.00 -7.42
C ALA A 86 8.87 -3.44 -7.32
N TYR A 87 8.40 -3.85 -6.13
CA TYR A 87 7.78 -5.16 -5.94
C TYR A 87 6.56 -5.32 -6.85
N MET A 88 5.63 -4.35 -6.84
CA MET A 88 4.43 -4.38 -7.68
C MET A 88 4.76 -4.38 -9.18
N ALA A 89 5.84 -3.72 -9.61
CA ALA A 89 6.28 -3.75 -11.00
C ALA A 89 6.74 -5.15 -11.45
N LEU A 90 7.22 -5.99 -10.53
CA LEU A 90 7.63 -7.36 -10.81
C LEU A 90 6.45 -8.34 -10.85
N VAL A 91 5.38 -8.05 -10.11
CA VAL A 91 4.21 -8.94 -9.96
C VAL A 91 3.65 -9.45 -11.29
N PRO A 92 3.38 -8.61 -12.33
CA PRO A 92 2.80 -9.12 -13.57
C PRO A 92 3.69 -10.13 -14.31
N ALA A 93 5.01 -10.09 -14.09
CA ALA A 93 5.97 -10.99 -14.71
C ALA A 93 6.19 -12.28 -13.91
N THR A 94 6.02 -12.24 -12.59
CA THR A 94 6.30 -13.38 -11.70
C THR A 94 5.06 -14.10 -11.19
N ALA A 95 3.89 -13.46 -11.23
CA ALA A 95 2.67 -14.00 -10.63
C ALA A 95 2.31 -15.38 -11.19
N ASP A 96 2.33 -15.57 -12.51
CA ASP A 96 1.93 -16.86 -13.11
C ASP A 96 2.82 -18.01 -12.63
N THR A 97 4.14 -17.78 -12.56
CA THR A 97 5.11 -18.77 -12.04
C THR A 97 4.86 -19.07 -10.58
N VAL A 98 4.71 -18.03 -9.74
CA VAL A 98 4.47 -18.21 -8.30
C VAL A 98 3.16 -18.96 -8.05
N MET A 99 2.09 -18.63 -8.77
CA MET A 99 0.80 -19.29 -8.61
C MET A 99 0.85 -20.76 -9.08
N ALA A 100 1.51 -21.03 -10.20
CA ALA A 100 1.71 -22.40 -10.70
C ALA A 100 2.52 -23.25 -9.71
N ASP A 101 3.65 -22.73 -9.20
CA ASP A 101 4.50 -23.44 -8.23
C ASP A 101 3.73 -23.78 -6.94
N ILE A 102 2.89 -22.85 -6.46
CA ILE A 102 2.04 -23.07 -5.29
C ILE A 102 0.97 -24.13 -5.59
N LEU A 103 0.33 -24.07 -6.75
CA LEU A 103 -0.68 -25.04 -7.17
C LEU A 103 -0.07 -26.45 -7.31
N ASP A 104 1.11 -26.57 -7.90
CA ASP A 104 1.80 -27.85 -8.09
C ASP A 104 2.28 -28.46 -6.77
N SER A 105 2.66 -27.63 -5.80
CA SER A 105 3.19 -28.09 -4.51
C SER A 105 2.11 -28.37 -3.45
N LEU A 106 0.99 -27.64 -3.47
CA LEU A 106 -0.03 -27.68 -2.42
C LEU A 106 -1.44 -28.02 -2.91
N GLY A 107 -1.65 -28.12 -4.22
CA GLY A 107 -2.97 -28.30 -4.83
C GLY A 107 -3.82 -27.02 -4.81
N ASP A 108 -5.14 -27.16 -4.97
CA ASP A 108 -6.11 -26.07 -5.07
C ASP A 108 -6.87 -25.80 -3.76
N GLY A 109 -6.35 -26.32 -2.64
CA GLY A 109 -7.00 -26.22 -1.32
C GLY A 109 -6.86 -24.84 -0.65
N PRO A 110 -7.59 -24.60 0.47
CA PRO A 110 -7.60 -23.31 1.16
C PRO A 110 -6.22 -22.80 1.60
N MET A 111 -5.32 -23.72 1.98
CA MET A 111 -3.96 -23.37 2.37
C MET A 111 -3.16 -22.82 1.18
N ALA A 112 -3.30 -23.41 0.00
CA ALA A 112 -2.64 -22.94 -1.22
C ALA A 112 -3.14 -21.54 -1.59
N THR A 113 -4.46 -21.31 -1.54
CA THR A 113 -5.06 -20.00 -1.80
C THR A 113 -4.59 -18.93 -0.81
N LEU A 114 -4.45 -19.28 0.47
CA LEU A 114 -3.89 -18.37 1.49
C LEU A 114 -2.41 -18.07 1.23
N MET A 115 -1.61 -19.07 0.87
CA MET A 115 -0.19 -18.87 0.54
C MET A 115 -0.02 -18.05 -0.74
N ALA A 116 -0.87 -18.25 -1.75
CA ALA A 116 -0.93 -17.45 -2.96
C ALA A 116 -1.25 -15.98 -2.67
N ALA A 117 -2.31 -15.71 -1.89
CA ALA A 117 -2.66 -14.35 -1.47
C ALA A 117 -1.51 -13.71 -0.67
N THR A 118 -0.90 -14.46 0.24
CA THR A 118 0.23 -14.02 1.07
C THR A 118 1.45 -13.70 0.23
N ALA A 119 1.85 -14.58 -0.68
CA ALA A 119 2.98 -14.37 -1.57
C ALA A 119 2.79 -13.11 -2.41
N LEU A 120 1.57 -12.84 -2.87
CA LEU A 120 1.27 -11.70 -3.74
C LEU A 120 1.15 -10.36 -3.00
N LEU A 121 0.45 -10.33 -1.86
CA LEU A 121 0.00 -9.10 -1.22
C LEU A 121 0.82 -8.72 0.03
N LEU A 122 1.38 -9.69 0.75
CA LEU A 122 1.93 -9.44 2.08
C LEU A 122 3.04 -8.38 2.05
N VAL A 123 4.05 -8.56 1.20
CA VAL A 123 5.21 -7.68 1.13
C VAL A 123 4.84 -6.23 0.74
N PRO A 124 4.21 -5.98 -0.42
CA PRO A 124 3.94 -4.60 -0.84
C PRO A 124 2.95 -3.91 0.10
N LEU A 125 1.91 -4.61 0.58
CA LEU A 125 0.92 -3.99 1.45
C LEU A 125 1.45 -3.75 2.87
N THR A 126 2.41 -4.55 3.35
CA THR A 126 3.11 -4.27 4.62
C THR A 126 3.91 -2.98 4.52
N LEU A 127 4.66 -2.81 3.43
CA LEU A 127 5.44 -1.59 3.18
C LEU A 127 4.55 -0.35 3.08
N LEU A 128 3.44 -0.44 2.34
CA LEU A 128 2.46 0.64 2.27
C LEU A 128 1.76 0.90 3.61
N GLY A 129 1.53 -0.15 4.42
CA GLY A 129 0.97 -0.04 5.77
C GLY A 129 1.83 0.81 6.71
N THR A 130 3.15 0.85 6.54
CA THR A 130 4.03 1.72 7.34
C THR A 130 3.75 3.22 7.15
N PHE A 131 3.07 3.60 6.06
CA PHE A 131 2.83 4.99 5.70
C PHE A 131 2.05 5.75 6.78
N SER A 132 0.93 5.21 7.26
CA SER A 132 0.04 5.90 8.21
C SER A 132 0.72 6.34 9.51
N PRO A 133 1.35 5.45 10.30
CA PRO A 133 2.01 5.85 11.55
C PRO A 133 3.15 6.86 11.32
N ILE A 134 3.94 6.70 10.24
CA ILE A 134 5.05 7.60 9.95
C ILE A 134 4.53 8.97 9.47
N ALA A 135 3.51 9.00 8.61
CA ALA A 135 2.88 10.24 8.15
C ALA A 135 2.28 11.04 9.32
N VAL A 136 1.60 10.36 10.25
CA VAL A 136 1.07 10.99 11.47
C VAL A 136 2.19 11.58 12.31
N SER A 137 3.30 10.85 12.50
CA SER A 137 4.46 11.34 13.23
C SER A 137 5.08 12.59 12.59
N LEU A 138 5.27 12.58 11.26
CA LEU A 138 5.85 13.70 10.51
C LEU A 138 4.97 14.96 10.52
N LEU A 139 3.65 14.79 10.57
CA LEU A 139 2.68 15.89 10.54
C LEU A 139 2.34 16.44 11.92
N THR A 140 2.57 15.69 13.00
CA THR A 140 2.24 16.09 14.37
C THR A 140 3.29 17.04 14.94
N ARG A 141 2.89 18.25 15.37
CA ARG A 141 3.80 19.24 15.97
C ARG A 141 3.66 19.34 17.48
N SER A 142 2.51 18.96 18.03
CA SER A 142 2.28 18.92 19.48
C SER A 142 1.34 17.78 19.86
N ALA A 143 1.42 17.33 21.11
CA ALA A 143 0.55 16.27 21.63
C ALA A 143 -0.95 16.64 21.52
N GLY A 144 -1.29 17.92 21.64
CA GLY A 144 -2.67 18.41 21.58
C GLY A 144 -3.33 18.29 20.20
N GLU A 145 -2.55 18.16 19.11
CA GLU A 145 -3.09 17.98 17.76
C GLU A 145 -2.91 16.59 17.18
N ALA A 146 -2.23 15.68 17.88
CA ALA A 146 -1.91 14.33 17.40
C ALA A 146 -3.17 13.57 16.94
N GLY A 147 -4.25 13.62 17.74
CA GLY A 147 -5.52 12.97 17.39
C GLY A 147 -6.17 13.55 16.13
N ARG A 148 -6.10 14.87 15.94
CA ARG A 148 -6.64 15.56 14.75
C ARG A 148 -5.85 15.19 13.50
N VAL A 149 -4.52 15.18 13.59
CA VAL A 149 -3.63 14.80 12.48
C VAL A 149 -3.84 13.33 12.10
N ALA A 150 -3.92 12.44 13.09
CA ALA A 150 -4.23 11.03 12.86
C ALA A 150 -5.58 10.85 12.14
N GLY A 151 -6.63 11.53 12.63
CA GLY A 151 -7.95 11.51 11.99
C GLY A 151 -7.92 12.00 10.55
N LEU A 152 -7.16 13.06 10.23
CA LEU A 152 -7.02 13.56 8.86
C LEU A 152 -6.29 12.57 7.95
N VAL A 153 -5.18 11.99 8.39
CA VAL A 153 -4.42 10.99 7.60
C VAL A 153 -5.28 9.76 7.33
N TYR A 154 -5.94 9.20 8.35
CA TYR A 154 -6.83 8.06 8.17
C TYR A 154 -8.06 8.38 7.33
N GLY A 155 -8.65 9.57 7.49
CA GLY A 155 -9.78 10.02 6.69
C GLY A 155 -9.41 10.12 5.21
N VAL A 156 -8.32 10.80 4.89
CA VAL A 156 -7.83 10.95 3.50
C VAL A 156 -7.46 9.59 2.90
N SER A 157 -6.78 8.73 3.66
CA SER A 157 -6.45 7.36 3.25
C SER A 157 -7.71 6.54 2.99
N THR A 158 -8.73 6.64 3.84
CA THR A 158 -10.01 5.93 3.66
C THR A 158 -10.76 6.40 2.42
N ILE A 159 -10.76 7.69 2.12
CA ILE A 159 -11.34 8.19 0.87
C ILE A 159 -10.57 7.60 -0.32
N GLY A 160 -9.24 7.57 -0.25
CA GLY A 160 -8.39 6.92 -1.24
C GLY A 160 -8.75 5.44 -1.42
N ASN A 161 -8.87 4.68 -0.32
CA ASN A 161 -9.29 3.29 -0.30
C ASN A 161 -10.61 3.08 -1.05
N VAL A 162 -11.65 3.86 -0.73
CA VAL A 162 -12.96 3.77 -1.38
C VAL A 162 -12.85 4.08 -2.88
N VAL A 163 -12.17 5.16 -3.25
CA VAL A 163 -11.97 5.54 -4.66
C VAL A 163 -11.20 4.46 -5.40
N GLY A 164 -10.11 3.96 -4.83
CA GLY A 164 -9.29 2.88 -5.36
C GLY A 164 -10.10 1.62 -5.62
N THR A 165 -10.86 1.14 -4.64
CA THR A 165 -11.71 -0.04 -4.79
C THR A 165 -12.73 0.14 -5.92
N LEU A 166 -13.46 1.25 -5.92
CA LEU A 166 -14.54 1.49 -6.89
C LEU A 166 -13.99 1.68 -8.31
N VAL A 167 -13.00 2.57 -8.48
CA VAL A 167 -12.42 2.88 -9.79
C VAL A 167 -11.71 1.64 -10.35
N THR A 168 -10.97 0.90 -9.52
CA THR A 168 -10.29 -0.31 -9.97
C THR A 168 -11.29 -1.36 -10.42
N THR A 169 -12.29 -1.66 -9.59
CA THR A 169 -13.23 -2.76 -9.84
C THR A 169 -14.18 -2.47 -11.00
N PHE A 170 -14.77 -1.27 -11.03
CA PHE A 170 -15.84 -0.97 -11.99
C PHE A 170 -15.35 -0.28 -13.26
N THR A 171 -14.16 0.32 -13.27
CA THR A 171 -13.66 1.07 -14.44
C THR A 171 -12.37 0.47 -14.99
N LEU A 172 -11.34 0.31 -14.17
CA LEU A 172 -10.02 -0.06 -14.68
C LEU A 172 -9.94 -1.54 -15.08
N ILE A 173 -10.43 -2.45 -14.24
CA ILE A 173 -10.38 -3.90 -14.55
C ILE A 173 -11.05 -4.21 -15.90
N PRO A 174 -12.27 -3.72 -16.20
CA PRO A 174 -12.91 -3.96 -17.49
C PRO A 174 -12.22 -3.32 -18.69
N THR A 175 -11.51 -2.20 -18.51
CA THR A 175 -10.99 -1.40 -19.63
C THR A 175 -9.58 -1.76 -20.05
N ILE A 176 -8.69 -2.02 -19.08
CA ILE A 176 -7.25 -2.20 -19.34
C ILE A 176 -6.68 -3.49 -18.74
N GLY A 177 -7.48 -4.24 -17.97
CA GLY A 177 -7.08 -5.54 -17.39
C GLY A 177 -6.13 -5.42 -16.19
N SER A 178 -6.03 -6.50 -15.40
CA SER A 178 -5.34 -6.50 -14.10
C SER A 178 -3.83 -6.22 -14.18
N ARG A 179 -3.14 -6.76 -15.19
CA ARG A 179 -1.69 -6.60 -15.36
C ARG A 179 -1.29 -5.15 -15.63
N ALA A 180 -1.99 -4.48 -16.55
CA ALA A 180 -1.72 -3.07 -16.85
C ALA A 180 -1.97 -2.17 -15.64
N ILE A 181 -3.05 -2.40 -14.89
CA ILE A 181 -3.37 -1.65 -13.67
C ILE A 181 -2.26 -1.80 -12.64
N THR A 182 -1.72 -3.01 -12.48
CA THR A 182 -0.62 -3.27 -11.54
C THR A 182 0.61 -2.42 -11.91
N TYR A 183 0.94 -2.28 -13.19
CA TYR A 183 1.99 -1.36 -13.63
C TYR A 183 1.66 0.12 -13.37
N TYR A 184 0.42 0.55 -13.61
CA TYR A 184 0.00 1.92 -13.31
C TYR A 184 0.08 2.24 -11.81
N PHE A 185 -0.27 1.29 -10.95
CA PHE A 185 -0.08 1.41 -9.50
C PHE A 185 1.38 1.50 -9.11
N ALA A 186 2.25 0.67 -9.70
CA ALA A 186 3.68 0.78 -9.47
C ALA A 186 4.23 2.16 -9.86
N VAL A 187 3.82 2.69 -11.03
CA VAL A 187 4.22 4.04 -11.47
C VAL A 187 3.67 5.13 -10.55
N ALA A 188 2.41 5.03 -10.14
CA ALA A 188 1.80 5.99 -9.22
C ALA A 188 2.53 6.04 -7.86
N LEU A 189 2.88 4.87 -7.31
CA LEU A 189 3.68 4.79 -6.09
C LEU A 189 5.10 5.33 -6.29
N ALA A 190 5.76 4.99 -7.41
CA ALA A 190 7.08 5.53 -7.72
C ALA A 190 7.06 7.07 -7.83
N ALA A 191 6.01 7.65 -8.41
CA ALA A 191 5.81 9.09 -8.45
C ALA A 191 5.61 9.69 -7.05
N CYS A 192 4.82 9.06 -6.18
CA CYS A 192 4.69 9.45 -4.77
C CYS A 192 6.05 9.44 -4.05
N ALA A 193 6.84 8.38 -4.23
CA ALA A 193 8.19 8.29 -3.67
C ALA A 193 9.09 9.43 -4.18
N GLY A 194 9.07 9.70 -5.49
CA GLY A 194 9.79 10.80 -6.11
C GLY A 194 9.45 12.16 -5.49
N ILE A 195 8.16 12.44 -5.30
CA ILE A 195 7.69 13.67 -4.66
C ILE A 195 8.20 13.78 -3.22
N LEU A 196 8.21 12.68 -2.46
CA LEU A 196 8.64 12.64 -1.06
C LEU A 196 10.16 12.76 -0.88
N PHE A 197 10.95 12.47 -1.93
CA PHE A 197 12.40 12.71 -1.93
C PHE A 197 12.78 14.17 -2.19
N ILE A 198 11.88 14.98 -2.73
CA ILE A 198 12.12 16.41 -2.94
C ILE A 198 12.35 17.07 -1.57
N PRO A 199 13.47 17.79 -1.38
CA PRO A 199 13.72 18.50 -0.14
C PRO A 199 12.71 19.64 -0.01
N PHE A 200 11.67 19.44 0.80
CA PHE A 200 10.73 20.50 1.15
C PHE A 200 11.47 21.49 2.05
N GLY A 201 11.85 22.63 1.48
CA GLY A 201 12.69 23.64 2.13
C GLY A 201 12.30 23.94 3.60
N LYS A 202 13.31 23.98 4.46
CA LYS A 202 13.19 24.24 5.90
C LYS A 202 12.56 25.61 6.11
N LYS A 203 11.52 25.69 6.93
CA LYS A 203 11.08 26.99 7.45
C LYS A 203 12.08 27.37 8.56
N THR A 204 13.01 28.27 8.26
CA THR A 204 13.73 29.02 9.30
C THR A 204 12.68 29.86 10.01
N SER A 205 12.23 29.39 11.18
CA SER A 205 11.63 30.28 12.18
C SER A 205 12.73 30.99 12.93
#